data_AF-A0A5P3AFS1-F1
#
_entry.id   AF-A0A5P3AFS1-F1
#
_cell.length_a   1.000
_cell.length_b   1.000
_cell.length_c   1.000
_cell.angle_alpha   90.00
_cell.angle_beta   90.00
_cell.angle_gamma   90.00
#
_symmetry.space_group_name_H-M   'P 1'
#
loop_
_entity.id
_entity.type
_entity.pdbx_description
1 polymer ?
#
loop_
_entity_poly.entity_id
_entity_poly.type
_entity_poly.pdbx_seq_one_letter_code
_entity_poly.pdbx_strand_id
1 'polypeptide(L)'
;MTYLLIVLAYVFCHGLTSLVVTPVQSILLPEITMFASLIYLPHGVRVLASWASGWKAIPTLFIGAGLASWLFTPADEWDMVQGMMLESLFVGAISAYFAFELLRLFGCDFYFGSQRRLNWKGMILIGAISSVVNSVGQTLVFSGVIAFERFAQILIIYAIGDLIGLVICMFALMFLFRWVRGYSLAKRR
;
A
#
# COMPACT_ATOMS: atom_id res chain seq x y z
N MET A 1 5.88 15.32 -12.71
CA MET A 1 6.41 15.47 -11.33
C MET A 1 5.65 14.58 -10.34
N THR A 2 4.31 14.60 -10.31
CA THR A 2 3.50 13.80 -9.36
C THR A 2 3.72 12.29 -9.43
N TYR A 3 3.79 11.70 -10.63
CA TYR A 3 3.97 10.26 -10.79
C TYR A 3 5.35 9.77 -10.32
N LEU A 4 6.40 10.55 -10.57
CA LEU A 4 7.74 10.24 -10.06
C LEU A 4 7.75 10.21 -8.52
N LEU A 5 7.04 11.13 -7.87
CA LEU A 5 6.92 11.14 -6.41
C LEU A 5 6.20 9.90 -5.89
N ILE A 6 5.19 9.38 -6.60
CA ILE A 6 4.51 8.13 -6.22
C ILE A 6 5.48 6.95 -6.31
N VAL A 7 6.27 6.85 -7.39
CA VAL A 7 7.30 5.81 -7.54
C VAL A 7 8.30 5.88 -6.40
N LEU A 8 8.89 7.06 -6.16
CA LEU A 8 9.88 7.25 -5.10
C LEU A 8 9.31 6.98 -3.71
N ALA A 9 8.08 7.45 -3.43
CA ALA A 9 7.41 7.19 -2.16
C ALA A 9 7.14 5.70 -1.96
N TYR A 10 6.75 4.98 -3.02
CA TYR A 10 6.53 3.54 -2.96
C TYR A 10 7.84 2.81 -2.65
N VAL A 11 8.90 3.08 -3.42
CA VAL A 11 10.23 2.48 -3.23
C VAL A 11 10.75 2.76 -1.82
N PHE A 12 10.62 4.00 -1.34
CA PHE A 12 11.03 4.38 0.01
C PHE A 12 10.23 3.64 1.09
N CYS A 13 8.89 3.62 1.00
CA CYS A 13 8.04 2.95 1.98
C CYS A 13 8.26 1.43 2.00
N HIS A 14 8.46 0.84 0.83
CA HIS A 14 8.78 -0.57 0.70
C HIS A 14 10.16 -0.87 1.30
N GLY A 15 11.19 -0.10 0.95
CA GLY A 15 12.53 -0.24 1.53
C GLY A 15 12.54 -0.08 3.05
N LEU A 16 11.81 0.90 3.60
CA LEU A 16 11.68 1.07 5.05
C LEU A 16 10.99 -0.14 5.70
N THR A 17 9.98 -0.70 5.03
CA THR A 17 9.32 -1.91 5.51
C THR A 17 10.29 -3.10 5.49
N SER A 18 10.98 -3.34 4.38
CA SER A 18 11.88 -4.49 4.20
C SER A 18 13.15 -4.42 5.03
N LEU A 19 13.74 -3.23 5.20
CA LEU A 19 15.04 -3.06 5.86
C LEU A 19 14.94 -2.70 7.35
N VAL A 20 13.80 -2.20 7.81
CA VAL A 20 13.63 -1.76 9.21
C VAL A 20 12.47 -2.47 9.88
N VAL A 21 11.26 -2.39 9.32
CA VAL A 21 10.08 -2.96 9.98
C VAL A 21 10.19 -4.48 10.08
N THR A 22 10.43 -5.16 8.96
CA THR A 22 10.47 -6.63 8.90
C THR A 22 11.59 -7.21 9.77
N PRO A 23 12.85 -6.71 9.75
CA PRO A 23 13.90 -7.21 10.63
C PRO A 23 13.66 -6.94 12.11
N VAL A 24 13.10 -5.79 12.48
CA VAL A 24 12.74 -5.53 13.89
C VAL A 24 11.61 -6.44 14.33
N GLN A 25 10.61 -6.64 13.49
CA GLN A 25 9.48 -7.51 13.79
C GLN A 25 9.90 -8.99 13.88
N SER A 26 10.83 -9.46 13.05
CA SER A 26 11.29 -10.85 13.09
C SER A 26 12.01 -11.20 14.40
N ILE A 27 12.66 -10.21 15.03
CA ILE A 27 13.30 -10.39 16.35
C ILE A 27 12.25 -10.46 17.47
N LEU A 28 11.22 -9.61 17.41
CA LEU A 28 10.24 -9.45 18.50
C LEU A 28 9.04 -10.40 18.39
N LEU A 29 8.60 -10.68 17.17
CA LEU A 29 7.37 -11.38 16.82
C LEU A 29 7.59 -12.29 15.58
N PRO A 30 8.50 -13.28 15.66
CA PRO A 30 8.86 -14.13 14.52
C PRO A 30 7.65 -14.89 13.94
N GLU A 31 6.77 -15.39 14.82
CA GLU A 31 5.56 -16.14 14.42
C GLU A 31 4.54 -15.31 13.65
N ILE A 32 4.56 -13.98 13.78
CA ILE A 32 3.67 -13.08 13.01
C ILE A 32 4.34 -12.69 11.70
N THR A 33 5.66 -12.48 11.75
CA THR A 33 6.47 -12.02 10.60
C THR A 33 6.49 -13.03 9.46
N MET A 34 6.34 -14.32 9.75
CA MET A 34 6.19 -15.35 8.71
C MET A 34 4.94 -15.16 7.83
N PHE A 35 3.93 -14.44 8.32
CA PHE A 35 2.68 -14.23 7.60
C PHE A 35 2.62 -12.83 6.98
N ALA A 36 2.93 -11.78 7.73
CA ALA A 36 2.91 -10.41 7.23
C ALA A 36 3.66 -9.42 8.13
N SER A 37 3.93 -8.24 7.58
CA SER A 37 4.42 -7.09 8.34
C SER A 37 3.26 -6.33 8.98
N LEU A 38 3.32 -6.08 10.29
CA LEU A 38 2.34 -5.29 11.05
C LEU A 38 2.42 -3.79 10.75
N ILE A 39 3.45 -3.33 10.04
CA ILE A 39 3.51 -1.97 9.53
C ILE A 39 3.84 -2.04 8.04
N TYR A 40 2.83 -2.27 7.22
CA TYR A 40 3.00 -2.37 5.77
C TYR A 40 2.73 -1.02 5.09
N LEU A 41 3.76 -0.17 5.06
CA LEU A 41 3.68 1.18 4.49
C LEU A 41 3.33 1.24 2.98
N PRO A 42 3.73 0.29 2.12
CA PRO A 42 3.40 0.34 0.69
C PRO A 42 1.89 0.41 0.43
N HIS A 43 1.06 -0.20 1.30
CA HIS A 43 -0.39 -0.10 1.18
C HIS A 43 -0.90 1.33 1.30
N GLY A 44 -0.37 2.09 2.26
CA GLY A 44 -0.70 3.50 2.42
C GLY A 44 -0.41 4.31 1.15
N VAL A 45 0.72 4.03 0.48
CA VAL A 45 1.07 4.66 -0.80
C VAL A 45 0.06 4.29 -1.89
N ARG A 46 -0.33 3.00 -2.02
CA ARG A 46 -1.33 2.55 -3.01
C ARG A 46 -2.65 3.28 -2.85
N VAL A 47 -3.14 3.38 -1.61
CA VAL A 47 -4.41 4.03 -1.27
C VAL A 47 -4.33 5.54 -1.53
N LEU A 48 -3.28 6.22 -1.08
CA LEU A 48 -3.14 7.67 -1.24
C LEU A 48 -2.85 8.08 -2.69
N ALA A 49 -2.10 7.27 -3.44
CA ALA A 49 -1.86 7.50 -4.86
C ALA A 49 -3.16 7.32 -5.67
N SER A 50 -3.93 6.25 -5.39
CA SER A 50 -5.23 6.01 -6.02
C SER A 50 -6.23 7.11 -5.67
N TRP A 51 -6.23 7.58 -4.42
CA TRP A 51 -7.02 8.73 -4.00
C TRP A 51 -6.73 9.99 -4.81
N ALA A 52 -5.44 10.28 -5.05
CA ALA A 52 -5.01 11.50 -5.72
C ALA A 52 -5.13 11.44 -7.25
N SER A 53 -4.93 10.26 -7.86
CA SER A 53 -4.77 10.11 -9.32
C SER A 53 -5.75 9.12 -9.97
N GLY A 54 -6.60 8.46 -9.20
CA GLY A 54 -7.53 7.44 -9.70
C GLY A 54 -6.80 6.30 -10.41
N TRP A 55 -7.38 5.82 -11.51
CA TRP A 55 -6.81 4.74 -12.33
C TRP A 55 -5.39 5.03 -12.85
N LYS A 56 -5.03 6.31 -13.01
CA LYS A 56 -3.69 6.72 -13.49
C LYS A 56 -2.58 6.35 -12.48
N ALA A 57 -2.93 6.08 -11.23
CA ALA A 57 -1.99 5.58 -10.23
C ALA A 57 -1.50 4.16 -10.55
N ILE A 58 -2.32 3.32 -11.20
CA ILE A 58 -2.02 1.89 -11.43
C ILE A 58 -0.66 1.68 -12.13
N PRO A 59 -0.39 2.23 -13.34
CA PRO A 59 0.89 2.00 -14.00
C PRO A 59 2.07 2.54 -13.19
N THR A 60 1.86 3.62 -12.45
CA THR A 60 2.88 4.25 -11.62
C THR A 60 3.22 3.38 -10.40
N LEU A 61 2.20 2.83 -9.75
CA LEU A 61 2.33 1.91 -8.62
C LEU A 61 2.96 0.60 -9.08
N PHE A 62 2.59 0.09 -10.26
CA PHE A 62 3.20 -1.11 -10.83
C PHE A 62 4.71 -0.93 -11.05
N ILE A 63 5.13 0.18 -11.66
CA ILE A 63 6.55 0.50 -11.85
C ILE A 63 7.27 0.65 -10.50
N GLY A 64 6.69 1.40 -9.56
CA GLY A 64 7.28 1.60 -8.24
C GLY A 64 7.41 0.30 -7.45
N ALA A 65 6.41 -0.58 -7.54
CA ALA A 65 6.42 -1.88 -6.90
C ALA A 65 7.43 -2.83 -7.54
N GLY A 66 7.53 -2.84 -8.87
CA GLY A 66 8.54 -3.61 -9.59
C GLY A 66 9.96 -3.18 -9.24
N LEU A 67 10.23 -1.86 -9.24
CA LEU A 67 11.52 -1.32 -8.82
C LEU A 67 11.85 -1.62 -7.36
N ALA A 68 10.87 -1.49 -6.46
CA ALA A 68 11.07 -1.82 -5.05
C ALA A 68 11.39 -3.30 -4.86
N SER A 69 10.65 -4.18 -5.51
CA SER A 69 10.91 -5.63 -5.46
C SER A 69 12.30 -5.93 -6.02
N TRP A 70 12.67 -5.33 -7.15
CA TRP A 70 14.00 -5.46 -7.72
C TRP A 70 15.14 -5.06 -6.77
N LEU A 71 14.95 -3.99 -5.99
CA LEU A 71 15.98 -3.47 -5.09
C LEU A 71 16.07 -4.20 -3.74
N PHE A 72 14.95 -4.72 -3.24
CA PHE A 72 14.83 -5.17 -1.84
C PHE A 72 14.50 -6.65 -1.67
N THR A 73 14.20 -7.39 -2.74
CA THR A 73 14.02 -8.84 -2.68
C THR A 73 15.40 -9.55 -2.74
N PRO A 74 15.76 -10.37 -1.73
CA PRO A 74 17.00 -11.15 -1.72
C PRO A 74 17.13 -12.11 -2.91
N ALA A 75 18.34 -12.30 -3.43
CA ALA A 75 18.65 -13.09 -4.64
C ALA A 75 18.10 -14.52 -4.59
N ASP A 76 18.11 -15.14 -3.42
CA ASP A 76 17.62 -16.48 -3.12
C ASP A 76 16.09 -16.61 -3.15
N GLU A 77 15.35 -15.51 -2.99
CA GLU A 77 13.89 -15.49 -3.11
C GLU A 77 13.40 -15.27 -4.55
N TRP A 78 14.28 -14.81 -5.46
CA TRP A 78 13.90 -14.50 -6.85
C TRP A 78 13.38 -15.71 -7.61
N ASP A 79 14.07 -16.85 -7.49
CA ASP A 79 13.73 -18.08 -8.23
C ASP A 79 12.33 -18.61 -7.84
N MET A 80 11.89 -18.36 -6.60
CA MET A 80 10.54 -18.75 -6.13
C MET A 80 9.44 -17.80 -6.62
N VAL A 81 9.75 -16.52 -6.77
CA VAL A 81 8.71 -15.47 -6.94
C VAL A 81 8.59 -15.02 -8.39
N GLN A 82 9.62 -15.18 -9.23
CA GLN A 82 9.70 -14.61 -10.58
C GLN A 82 8.49 -14.93 -11.48
N GLY A 83 7.95 -16.15 -11.42
CA GLY A 83 6.79 -16.57 -12.22
C GLY A 83 5.45 -15.91 -11.80
N MET A 84 5.30 -15.59 -10.52
CA MET A 84 4.07 -15.02 -9.94
C MET A 84 4.20 -13.51 -9.64
N MET A 85 5.42 -12.96 -9.74
CA MET A 85 5.73 -11.59 -9.32
C MET A 85 4.92 -10.56 -10.10
N LEU A 86 4.83 -10.70 -11.43
CA LEU A 86 4.11 -9.73 -12.26
C LEU A 86 2.62 -9.68 -11.90
N GLU A 87 2.01 -10.84 -11.66
CA GLU A 87 0.61 -10.95 -11.25
C GLU A 87 0.39 -10.34 -9.86
N SER A 88 1.26 -10.66 -8.90
CA SER A 88 1.23 -10.10 -7.54
C SER A 88 1.39 -8.57 -7.53
N LEU A 89 2.31 -8.04 -8.33
CA LEU A 89 2.51 -6.60 -8.50
C LEU A 89 1.28 -5.93 -9.10
N PHE A 90 0.67 -6.56 -10.09
CA PHE A 90 -0.53 -6.05 -10.72
C PHE A 90 -1.71 -6.04 -9.76
N VAL A 91 -1.97 -7.15 -9.05
CA VAL A 91 -2.99 -7.25 -7.99
C VAL A 91 -2.82 -6.14 -6.96
N GLY A 92 -1.59 -5.93 -6.49
CA GLY A 92 -1.29 -4.87 -5.53
C GLY A 92 -1.53 -3.47 -6.08
N ALA A 93 -1.20 -3.22 -7.35
CA ALA A 93 -1.40 -1.91 -7.98
C ALA A 93 -2.88 -1.58 -8.21
N ILE A 94 -3.74 -2.58 -8.47
CA ILE A 94 -5.17 -2.37 -8.75
C ILE A 94 -6.05 -2.41 -7.49
N SER A 95 -5.61 -3.04 -6.40
CA SER A 95 -6.48 -3.32 -5.24
C SER A 95 -7.12 -2.06 -4.65
N ALA A 96 -6.33 -1.01 -4.48
CA ALA A 96 -6.80 0.27 -3.94
C ALA A 96 -7.78 0.95 -4.91
N TYR A 97 -7.45 0.99 -6.20
CA TYR A 97 -8.34 1.55 -7.22
C TYR A 97 -9.69 0.82 -7.25
N PHE A 98 -9.67 -0.50 -7.19
CA PHE A 98 -10.90 -1.31 -7.15
C PHE A 98 -11.74 -1.02 -5.90
N ALA A 99 -11.12 -0.82 -4.74
CA ALA A 99 -11.83 -0.43 -3.52
C ALA A 99 -12.52 0.95 -3.64
N PHE A 100 -11.86 1.91 -4.30
CA PHE A 100 -12.47 3.21 -4.59
C PHE A 100 -13.70 3.07 -5.50
N GLU A 101 -13.56 2.36 -6.62
CA GLU A 101 -14.66 2.18 -7.58
C GLU A 101 -15.82 1.39 -6.96
N LEU A 102 -15.54 0.39 -6.10
CA LEU A 102 -16.57 -0.35 -5.39
C LEU A 102 -17.45 0.58 -4.54
N LEU A 103 -16.85 1.44 -3.72
CA LEU A 103 -17.61 2.41 -2.91
C LEU A 103 -18.32 3.46 -3.76
N ARG A 104 -17.71 3.84 -4.89
CA ARG A 104 -18.32 4.77 -5.84
C ARG A 104 -19.59 4.20 -6.46
N LEU A 105 -19.61 2.89 -6.76
CA LEU A 105 -20.82 2.20 -7.23
C LEU A 105 -21.96 2.25 -6.20
N PHE A 106 -21.64 2.29 -4.90
CA PHE A 106 -22.61 2.52 -3.82
C PHE A 106 -22.89 4.00 -3.53
N GLY A 107 -22.51 4.91 -4.44
CA GLY A 107 -22.80 6.35 -4.35
C GLY A 107 -21.84 7.14 -3.44
N CYS A 108 -20.76 6.52 -2.97
CA CYS A 108 -19.76 7.16 -2.13
C CYS A 108 -18.49 7.48 -2.93
N ASP A 109 -18.38 8.71 -3.45
CA ASP A 109 -17.16 9.20 -4.11
C ASP A 109 -16.19 9.78 -3.08
N PHE A 110 -15.03 9.13 -2.96
CA PHE A 110 -13.95 9.52 -2.05
C PHE A 110 -12.70 10.02 -2.78
N TYR A 111 -12.69 10.13 -4.12
CA TYR A 111 -11.53 10.62 -4.85
C TYR A 111 -11.19 12.06 -4.49
N PHE A 112 -9.92 12.44 -4.68
CA PHE A 112 -9.48 13.82 -4.46
C PHE A 112 -10.32 14.82 -5.27
N GLY A 113 -10.79 15.88 -4.62
CA GLY A 113 -11.61 16.93 -5.25
C GLY A 113 -13.12 16.67 -5.25
N SER A 114 -13.59 15.45 -4.96
CA SER A 114 -15.02 15.14 -4.80
C SER A 114 -15.62 15.78 -3.54
N GLN A 115 -14.81 15.94 -2.50
CA GLN A 115 -15.18 16.49 -1.20
C GLN A 115 -14.28 17.68 -0.83
N ARG A 116 -14.84 18.66 -0.12
CA ARG A 116 -14.12 19.90 0.28
C ARG A 116 -12.97 19.64 1.27
N ARG A 117 -12.96 18.47 1.94
CA ARG A 117 -11.93 18.01 2.88
C ARG A 117 -11.68 16.51 2.71
N LEU A 118 -10.46 16.06 3.02
CA LEU A 118 -10.11 14.64 3.09
C LEU A 118 -10.94 13.96 4.19
N ASN A 119 -11.81 13.02 3.80
CA ASN A 119 -12.59 12.22 4.74
C ASN A 119 -11.73 11.06 5.26
N TRP A 120 -11.04 11.28 6.38
CA TRP A 120 -10.11 10.29 6.93
C TRP A 120 -10.78 8.97 7.29
N LYS A 121 -12.07 8.98 7.69
CA LYS A 121 -12.85 7.77 7.95
C LYS A 121 -13.10 6.98 6.66
N GLY A 122 -13.44 7.70 5.58
CA GLY A 122 -13.57 7.12 4.25
C GLY A 122 -12.26 6.51 3.75
N MET A 123 -11.13 7.16 4.00
CA MET A 123 -9.81 6.63 3.65
C MET A 123 -9.48 5.33 4.40
N ILE A 124 -9.79 5.25 5.69
CA ILE A 124 -9.63 4.01 6.47
C ILE A 124 -10.53 2.90 5.93
N LEU A 125 -11.79 3.21 5.61
CA LEU A 125 -12.71 2.24 5.00
C LEU A 125 -12.19 1.71 3.67
N ILE A 126 -11.70 2.59 2.80
CA ILE A 126 -11.07 2.21 1.53
C ILE A 126 -9.82 1.38 1.78
N GLY A 127 -9.01 1.75 2.76
CA GLY A 127 -7.84 0.99 3.18
C GLY A 127 -8.19 -0.44 3.58
N ALA A 128 -9.25 -0.61 4.36
CA ALA A 128 -9.74 -1.92 4.79
C ALA A 128 -10.23 -2.76 3.60
N ILE A 129 -11.07 -2.19 2.73
CA ILE A 129 -11.58 -2.89 1.54
C ILE A 129 -10.43 -3.24 0.58
N SER A 130 -9.52 -2.31 0.34
CA SER A 130 -8.33 -2.52 -0.49
C SER A 130 -7.46 -3.65 0.05
N SER A 131 -7.31 -3.74 1.38
CA SER A 131 -6.55 -4.82 2.02
C SER A 131 -7.20 -6.18 1.77
N VAL A 132 -8.53 -6.28 1.94
CA VAL A 132 -9.27 -7.52 1.63
C VAL A 132 -9.11 -7.91 0.17
N VAL A 133 -9.29 -6.96 -0.76
CA VAL A 133 -9.13 -7.20 -2.20
C VAL A 133 -7.70 -7.66 -2.51
N ASN A 134 -6.69 -7.02 -1.93
CA ASN A 134 -5.30 -7.40 -2.08
C ASN A 134 -5.07 -8.82 -1.54
N SER A 135 -5.46 -9.13 -0.30
CA SER A 135 -5.26 -10.46 0.30
C SER A 135 -5.92 -11.58 -0.49
N VAL A 136 -7.16 -11.37 -0.98
CA VAL A 136 -7.85 -12.32 -1.84
C VAL A 136 -7.07 -12.51 -3.15
N GLY A 137 -6.69 -11.42 -3.82
CA GLY A 137 -5.94 -11.49 -5.07
C GLY A 137 -4.57 -12.18 -4.90
N GLN A 138 -3.84 -11.86 -3.85
CA GLN A 138 -2.56 -12.50 -3.54
C GLN A 138 -2.74 -13.99 -3.26
N THR A 139 -3.79 -14.38 -2.54
CA THR A 139 -4.07 -15.80 -2.27
C THR A 139 -4.40 -16.57 -3.55
N LEU A 140 -5.09 -15.95 -4.52
CA LEU A 140 -5.34 -16.57 -5.82
C LEU A 140 -4.04 -16.75 -6.63
N VAL A 141 -3.20 -15.71 -6.66
CA VAL A 141 -1.87 -15.75 -7.31
C VAL A 141 -0.99 -16.84 -6.70
N PHE A 142 -0.98 -16.96 -5.37
CA PHE A 142 -0.17 -17.94 -4.64
C PHE A 142 -0.94 -19.20 -4.23
N SER A 143 -2.05 -19.53 -4.90
CA SER A 143 -2.95 -20.62 -4.51
C SER A 143 -2.31 -22.01 -4.51
N GLY A 144 -1.22 -22.21 -5.26
CA GLY A 144 -0.41 -23.44 -5.23
C GLY A 144 0.57 -23.54 -4.06
N VAL A 145 0.73 -22.48 -3.26
CA VAL A 145 1.71 -22.37 -2.17
C VAL A 145 1.02 -22.13 -0.81
N ILE A 146 -0.10 -21.41 -0.78
CA ILE A 146 -0.81 -21.04 0.44
C ILE A 146 -1.95 -22.03 0.74
N ALA A 147 -1.87 -22.73 1.87
CA ALA A 147 -2.97 -23.56 2.36
C ALA A 147 -4.17 -22.71 2.83
N PHE A 148 -5.37 -23.00 2.31
CA PHE A 148 -6.62 -22.30 2.65
C PHE A 148 -6.96 -22.30 4.14
N GLU A 149 -6.47 -23.27 4.91
CA GLU A 149 -6.75 -23.41 6.35
C GLU A 149 -6.29 -22.20 7.17
N ARG A 150 -5.25 -21.49 6.71
CA ARG A 150 -4.72 -20.29 7.39
C ARG A 150 -5.21 -18.97 6.80
N PHE A 151 -6.07 -19.02 5.79
CA PHE A 151 -6.48 -17.84 5.03
C PHE A 151 -7.10 -16.74 5.90
N ALA A 152 -7.98 -17.11 6.85
CA ALA A 152 -8.62 -16.15 7.74
C ALA A 152 -7.60 -15.41 8.65
N GLN A 153 -6.61 -16.13 9.17
CA GLN A 153 -5.56 -15.56 10.00
C GLN A 153 -4.68 -14.60 9.19
N ILE A 154 -4.29 -15.00 7.97
CA ILE A 154 -3.51 -14.18 7.05
C ILE A 154 -4.25 -12.88 6.74
N LEU A 155 -5.54 -12.97 6.38
CA LEU A 155 -6.38 -11.81 6.09
C LEU A 155 -6.39 -10.79 7.23
N ILE A 156 -6.53 -11.25 8.48
CA ILE A 156 -6.56 -10.37 9.65
C ILE A 156 -5.21 -9.68 9.85
N ILE A 157 -4.10 -10.41 9.79
CA ILE A 157 -2.77 -9.83 10.01
C ILE A 157 -2.43 -8.83 8.89
N TYR A 158 -2.73 -9.16 7.63
CA TYR A 158 -2.59 -8.23 6.50
C TYR A 158 -3.43 -6.97 6.72
N ALA A 159 -4.71 -7.11 7.09
CA ALA A 159 -5.59 -5.97 7.34
C ALA A 159 -5.07 -5.05 8.44
N ILE A 160 -4.56 -5.61 9.54
CA ILE A 160 -3.94 -4.82 10.62
C ILE A 160 -2.72 -4.08 10.09
N GLY A 161 -1.81 -4.79 9.42
CA GLY A 161 -0.58 -4.21 8.89
C GLY A 161 -0.81 -3.09 7.89
N ASP A 162 -1.75 -3.31 6.98
CA ASP A 162 -2.17 -2.37 5.95
C ASP A 162 -2.82 -1.12 6.55
N LEU A 163 -3.71 -1.28 7.54
CA LEU A 163 -4.39 -0.15 8.18
C LEU A 163 -3.42 0.71 8.99
N ILE A 164 -2.49 0.09 9.73
CA ILE A 164 -1.43 0.82 10.43
C ILE A 164 -0.55 1.57 9.43
N GLY A 165 -0.13 0.89 8.36
CA GLY A 165 0.67 1.50 7.30
C GLY A 165 -0.03 2.69 6.64
N LEU A 166 -1.32 2.56 6.32
CA LEU A 166 -2.13 3.65 5.79
C LEU A 166 -2.20 4.84 6.73
N VAL A 167 -2.50 4.60 8.01
CA VAL A 167 -2.60 5.67 9.02
C VAL A 167 -1.28 6.42 9.13
N ILE A 168 -0.14 5.72 9.18
CA ILE A 168 1.19 6.35 9.22
C ILE A 168 1.44 7.20 7.96
N CYS A 169 1.14 6.66 6.76
CA CYS A 169 1.29 7.42 5.52
C CYS A 169 0.40 8.67 5.48
N MET A 170 -0.84 8.59 6.00
CA MET A 170 -1.73 9.74 6.11
C MET A 170 -1.16 10.83 7.04
N PHE A 171 -0.63 10.44 8.21
CA PHE A 171 0.04 11.38 9.10
C PHE A 171 1.26 12.02 8.44
N ALA A 172 2.13 11.22 7.80
CA ALA A 172 3.30 11.73 7.10
C ALA A 172 2.91 12.74 6.00
N LEU A 173 1.89 12.42 5.20
CA LEU A 173 1.39 13.32 4.15
C LEU A 173 0.83 14.63 4.72
N MET A 174 0.11 14.55 5.85
CA MET A 174 -0.39 15.75 6.55
C MET A 174 0.75 16.66 7.02
N PHE A 175 1.82 16.09 7.60
CA PHE A 175 2.98 16.87 8.01
C PHE A 175 3.70 17.51 6.83
N LEU A 176 3.86 16.78 5.71
CA LEU A 176 4.44 17.30 4.48
C LEU A 176 3.64 18.49 3.94
N PHE A 177 2.32 18.38 3.83
CA PHE A 177 1.47 19.49 3.37
C PHE A 177 1.52 20.68 4.32
N ARG A 178 1.57 20.44 5.63
CA ARG A 178 1.69 21.52 6.63
C ARG A 178 3.02 22.27 6.47
N TRP A 179 4.11 21.56 6.24
CA TRP A 179 5.43 22.15 6.00
C TRP A 179 5.46 22.96 4.71
N VAL A 180 4.99 22.39 3.60
CA VAL A 180 4.96 23.07 2.29
C VAL A 180 4.13 24.35 2.35
N ARG A 181 2.98 24.32 3.03
CA ARG A 181 2.15 25.51 3.25
C ARG A 181 2.87 26.56 4.10
N GLY A 182 3.56 26.16 5.18
CA GLY A 182 4.35 27.06 6.01
C GLY A 182 5.46 27.75 5.22
N TYR A 183 6.21 26.99 4.41
CA TYR A 183 7.27 27.52 3.57
C TYR A 183 6.74 28.48 2.48
N SER A 184 5.61 28.15 1.86
CA SER A 184 4.97 29.02 0.86
C SER A 184 4.53 30.36 1.44
N LEU A 185 4.07 30.38 2.70
CA LEU A 185 3.71 31.62 3.40
C LEU A 185 4.94 32.44 3.79
N ALA A 186 6.03 31.79 4.18
CA ALA A 186 7.29 32.46 4.52
C ALA A 186 7.94 33.13 3.30
N LYS A 187 7.84 32.54 2.10
CA LYS A 187 8.39 33.09 0.84
C LYS A 187 7.59 34.28 0.28
N ARG A 188 6.36 34.51 0.78
CA ARG A 188 5.48 35.62 0.34
C ARG A 188 5.59 36.86 1.25
N ARG A 189 6.40 36.80 2.31
CA ARG A 189 6.78 37.93 3.15
C ARG A 189 8.18 38.39 2.75
#